data_AF-A0A2Y9HYV8-F1
#
_entry.id   AF-A0A2Y9HYV8-F1
#
_cell.length_a   1.000
_cell.length_b   1.000
_cell.length_c   1.000
_cell.angle_alpha   90.00
_cell.angle_beta   90.00
_cell.angle_gamma   90.00
#
_symmetry.space_group_name_H-M   'P 1'
#
loop_
_entity.id
_entity.type
_entity.pdbx_description
1 polymer ?
#
loop_
_entity_poly.entity_id
_entity_poly.type
_entity_poly.pdbx_seq_one_letter_code
_entity_poly.pdbx_strand_id
1 'polypeptide(L)'
;MKPAGALVLLWAASLLLSGRDCKICSAVSDDVTLFLTGTTEEYVQEVAQYRNESIILENAKSLKECIDGKMTADDKTNAVNVLVPHLSTLRSPPK
;
A
#
# COMPACT_ATOMS: atom_id res chain seq x y z
N MET A 1 -35.53 -14.94 24.86
CA MET A 1 -34.17 -15.20 24.31
C MET A 1 -33.16 -14.57 25.25
N LYS A 2 -32.14 -15.31 25.71
CA LYS A 2 -31.23 -14.86 26.77
C LYS A 2 -30.33 -13.71 26.24
N PRO A 3 -30.41 -12.48 26.78
CA PRO A 3 -29.68 -11.32 26.26
C PRO A 3 -28.16 -11.51 26.32
N ALA A 4 -27.67 -12.37 27.21
CA ALA A 4 -26.27 -12.72 27.35
C ALA A 4 -25.68 -13.38 26.08
N GLY A 5 -26.45 -14.21 25.36
CA GLY A 5 -25.96 -14.89 24.16
C GLY A 5 -25.74 -13.93 22.99
N ALA A 6 -26.62 -12.94 22.84
CA ALA A 6 -26.47 -11.89 21.85
C ALA A 6 -25.23 -11.03 22.13
N LEU A 7 -24.96 -10.73 23.41
CA LEU A 7 -23.80 -9.94 23.82
C LEU A 7 -22.47 -10.63 23.51
N VAL A 8 -22.38 -11.94 23.72
CA VAL A 8 -21.19 -12.75 23.40
C VAL A 8 -20.95 -12.81 21.88
N LEU A 9 -22.01 -12.96 21.10
CA LEU A 9 -21.91 -12.96 19.63
C LEU A 9 -21.50 -11.59 19.08
N LEU A 10 -22.01 -10.49 19.66
CA LEU A 10 -21.60 -9.12 19.33
C LEU A 10 -20.12 -8.88 19.66
N TRP A 11 -19.63 -9.40 20.79
CA TRP A 11 -18.24 -9.27 21.19
C TRP A 11 -17.31 -10.11 20.30
N ALA A 12 -17.68 -11.36 19.98
CA ALA A 12 -16.96 -12.20 19.04
C ALA A 12 -16.93 -11.60 17.63
N ALA A 13 -18.04 -11.03 17.15
CA ALA A 13 -18.09 -10.30 15.89
C ALA A 13 -17.19 -9.06 15.91
N SER A 14 -17.13 -8.34 17.04
CA SER A 14 -16.25 -7.19 17.22
C SER A 14 -14.78 -7.61 17.23
N LEU A 15 -14.43 -8.76 17.83
CA LEU A 15 -13.09 -9.37 17.79
C LEU A 15 -12.70 -9.82 16.38
N LEU A 16 -13.62 -10.43 15.63
CA LEU A 16 -13.39 -10.81 14.23
C LEU A 16 -13.23 -9.59 13.31
N LEU A 17 -13.91 -8.48 13.60
CA LEU A 17 -13.75 -7.21 12.90
C LEU A 17 -12.48 -6.45 13.29
N SER A 18 -11.98 -6.62 14.53
CA SER A 18 -10.74 -6.00 15.02
C SER A 18 -9.47 -6.78 14.67
N GLY A 19 -9.59 -8.05 14.25
CA GLY A 19 -8.48 -8.84 13.70
C GLY A 19 -8.16 -8.57 12.22
N ARG A 20 -8.82 -7.60 11.59
CA ARG A 20 -8.72 -7.32 10.15
C ARG A 20 -8.06 -5.97 9.83
N ASP A 21 -7.35 -5.39 10.79
CA ASP A 21 -6.46 -4.23 10.54
C ASP A 21 -5.10 -4.71 10.03
N CYS A 22 -5.08 -5.34 8.86
CA CYS A 22 -3.85 -5.62 8.12
C CYS A 22 -3.36 -4.32 7.46
N LYS A 23 -2.74 -3.44 8.24
CA LYS A 23 -2.11 -2.22 7.72
C LYS A 23 -0.85 -2.62 6.96
N ILE A 24 -0.73 -2.24 5.69
CA ILE A 24 0.56 -2.32 5.01
C ILE A 24 1.50 -1.27 5.64
N CYS A 25 2.81 -1.49 5.55
CA CYS A 25 3.79 -0.49 5.95
C CYS A 25 3.64 0.77 5.09
N SER A 26 3.64 1.97 5.70
CA SER A 26 3.52 3.23 4.95
C SER A 26 4.59 3.36 3.87
N ALA A 27 5.82 2.90 4.15
CA ALA A 27 6.90 2.83 3.18
C ALA A 27 6.53 2.05 1.90
N VAL A 28 5.73 0.99 2.02
CA VAL A 28 5.25 0.22 0.85
C VAL A 28 4.17 0.98 0.09
N SER A 29 3.30 1.72 0.80
CA SER A 29 2.32 2.60 0.16
C SER A 29 2.99 3.73 -0.61
N ASP A 30 4.02 4.32 -0.03
CA ASP A 30 4.79 5.41 -0.63
C ASP A 30 5.60 4.90 -1.84
N ASP A 31 6.26 3.74 -1.73
CA ASP A 31 6.96 3.06 -2.84
C ASP A 31 6.04 2.80 -4.03
N VAL A 32 4.87 2.19 -3.79
CA VAL A 32 3.89 1.89 -4.86
C VAL A 32 3.33 3.16 -5.49
N THR A 33 3.06 4.19 -4.69
CA THR A 33 2.59 5.48 -5.20
C THR A 33 3.65 6.12 -6.08
N LEU A 34 4.90 6.15 -5.62
CA LEU A 34 6.01 6.75 -6.36
C LEU A 34 6.34 5.96 -7.62
N PHE A 35 6.25 4.63 -7.59
CA PHE A 35 6.36 3.79 -8.77
C PHE A 35 5.33 4.17 -9.84
N LEU A 36 4.07 4.39 -9.46
CA LEU A 36 3.00 4.68 -10.42
C LEU A 36 3.03 6.13 -10.92
N THR A 37 3.29 7.11 -10.06
CA THR A 37 3.08 8.53 -10.37
C THR A 37 4.33 9.40 -10.33
N GLY A 38 5.40 8.97 -9.65
CA GLY A 38 6.66 9.69 -9.59
C GLY A 38 7.43 9.64 -10.90
N THR A 39 8.49 10.45 -11.00
CA THR A 39 9.48 10.34 -12.08
C THR A 39 10.33 9.08 -11.92
N THR A 40 11.06 8.71 -12.97
CA THR A 40 11.99 7.57 -12.90
C THR A 40 13.10 7.83 -11.89
N GLU A 41 13.64 9.05 -11.85
CA GLU A 41 14.68 9.46 -10.92
C GLU A 41 14.22 9.41 -9.47
N GLU A 42 13.04 9.96 -9.17
CA GLU A 42 12.47 9.94 -7.81
C GLU A 42 12.25 8.50 -7.33
N TYR A 43 11.66 7.64 -8.16
CA TYR A 43 11.43 6.24 -7.79
C TYR A 43 12.73 5.49 -7.51
N VAL A 44 13.73 5.62 -8.37
CA VAL A 44 15.03 4.94 -8.18
C VAL A 44 15.74 5.46 -6.92
N GLN A 45 15.63 6.77 -6.64
CA GLN A 45 16.18 7.35 -5.41
C GLN A 45 15.49 6.82 -4.15
N GLU A 46 14.18 6.63 -4.18
CA GLU A 46 13.44 6.02 -3.05
C GLU A 46 13.89 4.57 -2.82
N VAL A 47 13.96 3.74 -3.88
CA VAL A 47 14.44 2.35 -3.77
C VAL A 47 15.86 2.28 -3.17
N ALA A 48 16.74 3.22 -3.56
CA ALA A 48 18.10 3.29 -3.06
C ALA A 48 18.20 3.54 -1.55
N GLN A 49 17.17 4.09 -0.90
CA GLN A 49 17.13 4.24 0.56
C GLN A 49 17.04 2.89 1.29
N TYR A 50 16.47 1.87 0.65
CA TYR A 50 16.28 0.53 1.23
C TYR A 50 17.34 -0.47 0.76
N ARG A 51 17.72 -0.41 -0.52
CA ARG A 51 18.69 -1.31 -1.17
C ARG A 51 19.45 -0.57 -2.27
N ASN A 52 20.70 -0.19 -1.97
CA ASN A 52 21.58 0.50 -2.89
C ASN A 52 22.55 -0.46 -3.59
N GLU A 53 22.00 -1.43 -4.33
CA GLU A 53 22.77 -2.37 -5.14
C GLU A 53 22.47 -2.08 -6.61
N SER A 54 23.50 -2.00 -7.47
CA SER A 54 23.33 -1.55 -8.86
C SER A 54 22.30 -2.37 -9.63
N ILE A 55 22.32 -3.69 -9.47
CA ILE A 55 21.37 -4.60 -10.13
C ILE A 55 19.92 -4.38 -9.68
N ILE A 56 19.69 -3.96 -8.43
CA ILE A 56 18.35 -3.65 -7.91
C ILE A 56 17.88 -2.32 -8.51
N LEU A 57 18.74 -1.31 -8.55
CA LEU A 57 18.40 0.01 -9.08
C LEU A 57 18.19 -0.01 -10.60
N GLU A 58 18.97 -0.77 -11.34
CA GLU A 58 18.80 -0.97 -12.80
C GLU A 58 17.48 -1.67 -13.13
N ASN A 59 17.10 -2.68 -12.33
CA ASN A 59 15.81 -3.34 -12.46
C ASN A 59 14.64 -2.41 -12.11
N ALA A 60 14.75 -1.65 -11.01
CA ALA A 60 13.75 -0.68 -10.61
C ALA A 60 13.52 0.38 -11.70
N LYS A 61 14.61 0.92 -12.26
CA LYS A 61 14.58 1.84 -13.39
C LYS A 61 13.88 1.22 -14.60
N SER A 62 14.29 0.00 -14.99
CA SER A 62 13.75 -0.68 -16.17
C SER A 62 12.24 -0.95 -16.07
N LEU A 63 11.76 -1.37 -14.90
CA LEU A 63 10.33 -1.59 -14.65
C LEU A 63 9.56 -0.26 -14.66
N LYS A 64 10.14 0.78 -14.07
CA LYS A 64 9.53 2.11 -14.02
C LYS A 64 9.38 2.73 -15.40
N GLU A 65 10.43 2.70 -16.22
CA GLU A 65 10.38 3.16 -17.62
C GLU A 65 9.36 2.36 -18.44
N CYS A 66 9.24 1.04 -18.20
CA CYS A 66 8.25 0.20 -18.86
C CYS A 66 6.81 0.65 -18.56
N ILE A 67 6.46 0.84 -17.29
CA ILE A 67 5.10 1.28 -16.95
C ILE A 67 4.84 2.71 -17.39
N ASP A 68 5.83 3.59 -17.36
CA ASP A 68 5.70 4.97 -17.83
C ASP A 68 5.48 5.04 -19.34
N GLY A 69 6.09 4.13 -20.11
CA GLY A 69 5.86 4.01 -21.55
C GLY A 69 4.56 3.30 -21.94
N LYS A 70 3.93 2.53 -21.04
CA LYS A 70 2.75 1.70 -21.35
C LYS A 70 1.45 2.22 -20.75
N MET A 71 1.49 2.80 -19.57
CA MET A 71 0.30 3.23 -18.83
C MET A 71 0.00 4.69 -19.12
N THR A 72 -1.25 4.98 -19.47
CA THR A 72 -1.74 6.35 -19.56
C THR A 72 -1.85 6.99 -18.17
N ALA A 73 -2.06 8.31 -18.14
CA ALA A 73 -2.33 9.02 -16.88
C ALA A 73 -3.58 8.48 -16.16
N ASP A 74 -4.60 8.09 -16.93
CA ASP A 74 -5.85 7.51 -16.39
C ASP A 74 -5.59 6.11 -15.82
N ASP A 75 -4.80 5.27 -16.49
CA ASP A 75 -4.42 3.95 -15.98
C ASP A 75 -3.69 4.07 -14.63
N LYS A 76 -2.74 5.01 -14.53
CA LYS A 76 -1.99 5.27 -13.29
C LYS A 76 -2.89 5.78 -12.18
N THR A 77 -3.77 6.73 -12.49
CA THR A 77 -4.75 7.28 -11.52
C THR A 77 -5.68 6.18 -11.01
N ASN A 78 -6.18 5.33 -11.91
CA ASN A 78 -7.04 4.21 -11.56
C ASN A 78 -6.29 3.18 -10.69
N ALA A 79 -5.03 2.86 -11.03
CA ALA A 79 -4.21 1.95 -10.24
C ALA A 79 -3.97 2.49 -8.82
N VAL A 80 -3.63 3.77 -8.67
CA VAL A 80 -3.48 4.44 -7.36
C VAL A 80 -4.79 4.39 -6.58
N ASN A 81 -5.92 4.73 -7.21
CA ASN A 81 -7.23 4.73 -6.56
C ASN A 81 -7.68 3.34 -6.10
N VAL A 82 -7.26 2.28 -6.79
CA VAL A 82 -7.50 0.90 -6.34
C VAL A 82 -6.55 0.53 -5.22
N LEU A 83 -5.24 0.77 -5.38
CA LEU A 83 -4.22 0.25 -4.47
C LEU A 83 -4.12 1.08 -3.18
N VAL A 84 -3.92 2.39 -3.28
CA VAL A 84 -3.57 3.25 -2.13
C VAL A 84 -4.64 3.28 -1.04
N PRO A 85 -5.96 3.30 -1.32
CA PRO A 85 -6.97 3.21 -0.27
C PRO A 85 -6.95 1.87 0.48
N HIS A 86 -6.63 0.77 -0.19
CA HIS A 86 -6.42 -0.54 0.46
C HIS A 86 -5.11 -0.59 1.26
N LEU A 87 -4.15 0.29 0.96
CA LEU A 87 -2.89 0.44 1.70
C LEU A 87 -3.02 1.43 2.89
N SER A 88 -3.93 2.41 2.83
CA SER A 88 -3.95 3.56 3.76
C SER A 88 -5.06 3.55 4.82
N THR A 89 -6.04 2.64 4.74
CA THR A 89 -7.22 2.69 5.62
C THR A 89 -7.02 1.88 6.92
N LEU A 90 -6.47 2.52 7.97
CA LEU A 90 -7.10 2.70 9.30
C LEU A 90 -6.13 3.26 10.37
N ARG A 91 -6.66 4.25 11.11
CA ARG A 91 -6.10 5.08 12.21
C ARG A 91 -5.06 4.38 13.11
N SER A 92 -3.88 4.97 13.30
CA SER A 92 -2.89 4.57 14.33
C SER A 92 -3.46 4.61 15.75
N PRO A 93 -3.15 3.65 16.65
CA PRO A 93 -3.18 3.93 18.07
C PRO A 93 -1.94 4.77 18.46
N PRO A 94 -2.03 5.63 19.48
CA PRO A 94 -0.87 6.36 19.99
C PRO A 94 0.12 5.41 20.64
N LYS A 95 1.38 5.86 20.60
CA LYS A 95 2.60 5.23 21.13
C LYS A 95 2.48 4.72 22.56
#